data_AF-A0A9Q9MIF9-F1
#
_entry.id   AF-A0A9Q9MIF9-F1
#
_cell.length_a   1.000
_cell.length_b   1.000
_cell.length_c   1.000
_cell.angle_alpha   90.00
_cell.angle_beta   90.00
_cell.angle_gamma   90.00
#
_symmetry.space_group_name_H-M   'P 1'
#
loop_
_entity.id
_entity.type
_entity.pdbx_description
1 polymer ?
#
loop_
_entity_poly.entity_id
_entity_poly.type
_entity_poly.pdbx_seq_one_letter_code
_entity_poly.pdbx_strand_id
1 'polypeptide(L)'
;MAKNGFRLGAVLRARKAQEDAAKAAVVRARADAAAAHGAVQARERDLDRRRPPDAATSAAFAATLMARQAVAGALSAAIGAAALADETVQDRLDDLTGAAVQRRTIEKLQERHDLTRKQTVAAAEAKAVDDLTTAAAHNRKDQP
;
A
#
# COMPACT_ATOMS: atom_id res chain seq x y z
N MET A 1 3.67 -13.17 37.66
CA MET A 1 2.80 -12.22 36.95
C MET A 1 2.82 -12.56 35.47
N ALA A 2 1.71 -13.01 34.89
CA ALA A 2 1.63 -13.20 33.44
C ALA A 2 1.79 -11.82 32.78
N LYS A 3 2.82 -11.66 31.94
CA LYS A 3 2.91 -10.53 31.00
C LYS A 3 1.69 -10.65 30.07
N ASN A 4 0.57 -10.04 30.43
CA ASN A 4 -0.60 -9.96 29.55
C ASN A 4 -0.26 -8.99 28.40
N GLY A 5 0.46 -9.51 27.40
CA GLY A 5 0.72 -8.84 26.15
C GLY A 5 -0.54 -8.76 25.31
N PHE A 6 -0.58 -7.80 24.38
CA PHE A 6 -1.70 -7.65 23.46
C PHE A 6 -1.88 -8.95 22.64
N ARG A 7 -3.02 -9.62 22.83
CA ARG A 7 -3.30 -10.96 22.26
C ARG A 7 -3.22 -10.99 20.73
N LEU A 8 -3.50 -9.87 20.07
CA LEU A 8 -3.44 -9.72 18.61
C LEU A 8 -2.11 -9.13 18.11
N GLY A 9 -1.05 -9.11 18.93
CA GLY A 9 0.25 -8.55 18.55
C GLY A 9 0.86 -9.23 17.31
N ALA A 10 0.70 -10.55 17.18
CA ALA A 10 1.14 -11.28 15.97
C ALA A 10 0.33 -10.87 14.73
N VAL A 11 -0.99 -10.70 14.88
CA VAL A 11 -1.87 -10.24 13.80
C VAL A 11 -1.49 -8.83 13.34
N LEU A 12 -1.19 -7.92 14.27
CA LEU A 12 -0.75 -6.56 13.90
C LEU A 12 0.55 -6.58 13.09
N ARG A 13 1.52 -7.42 13.46
CA ARG A 13 2.75 -7.58 12.67
C ARG A 13 2.47 -8.11 11.28
N ALA A 14 1.59 -9.11 11.17
CA ALA A 14 1.16 -9.64 9.87
C ALA A 14 0.47 -8.56 9.02
N ARG A 15 -0.40 -7.72 9.60
CA ARG A 15 -1.05 -6.61 8.87
C ARG A 15 -0.06 -5.53 8.41
N LYS A 16 0.95 -5.21 9.23
CA LYS A 16 2.05 -4.31 8.81
C LYS A 16 2.81 -4.88 7.61
N ALA A 17 3.18 -6.16 7.67
CA ALA A 17 3.87 -6.82 6.56
C ALA A 17 3.01 -6.88 5.28
N GLN A 18 1.69 -7.08 5.40
CA GLN A 18 0.77 -7.04 4.26
C GLN A 18 0.67 -5.65 3.63
N GLU A 19 0.60 -4.59 4.45
CA GLU A 19 0.62 -3.21 3.92
C GLU A 19 1.95 -2.91 3.20
N ASP A 20 3.09 -3.34 3.77
CA ASP A 20 4.39 -3.13 3.13
C ASP A 20 4.53 -3.91 1.82
N ALA A 21 3.98 -5.13 1.75
CA ALA A 21 3.90 -5.89 0.51
C ALA A 21 3.00 -5.19 -0.54
N ALA A 22 1.87 -4.60 -0.12
CA ALA A 22 0.99 -3.83 -1.00
C ALA A 22 1.67 -2.56 -1.52
N LYS A 23 2.44 -1.84 -0.68
CA LYS A 23 3.27 -0.70 -1.12
C LYS A 23 4.26 -1.12 -2.20
N ALA A 24 4.96 -2.24 -1.99
CA ALA A 24 5.90 -2.76 -2.98
C ALA A 24 5.21 -3.16 -4.29
N ALA A 25 3.98 -3.69 -4.22
CA ALA A 25 3.17 -4.01 -5.39
C ALA A 25 2.78 -2.75 -6.18
N VAL A 26 2.38 -1.66 -5.52
CA VAL A 26 2.11 -0.36 -6.17
C VAL A 26 3.35 0.18 -6.88
N VAL A 27 4.53 0.10 -6.23
CA VAL A 27 5.79 0.55 -6.84
C VAL A 27 6.09 -0.24 -8.12
N ARG A 28 5.93 -1.57 -8.09
CA ARG A 28 6.10 -2.41 -9.28
C ARG A 28 5.10 -2.08 -10.38
N ALA A 29 3.80 -2.00 -10.06
CA ALA A 29 2.77 -1.68 -11.03
C ALA A 29 3.00 -0.31 -11.71
N ARG A 30 3.47 0.69 -10.96
CA ARG A 30 3.84 2.00 -11.53
C ARG A 30 5.04 1.92 -12.47
N ALA A 31 6.04 1.10 -12.15
CA ALA A 31 7.18 0.87 -13.02
C ALA A 31 6.73 0.17 -14.32
N ASP A 32 5.85 -0.82 -14.22
CA ASP A 32 5.29 -1.53 -15.38
C ASP A 32 4.45 -0.60 -16.26
N ALA A 33 3.60 0.24 -15.66
CA ALA A 33 2.85 1.28 -16.38
C ALA A 33 3.79 2.27 -17.09
N ALA A 34 4.84 2.75 -16.42
CA ALA A 34 5.82 3.65 -17.03
C ALA A 34 6.53 2.98 -18.23
N ALA A 35 6.85 1.69 -18.14
CA ALA A 35 7.43 0.93 -19.24
C ALA A 35 6.45 0.78 -20.42
N ALA A 36 5.16 0.52 -20.16
CA ALA A 36 4.12 0.44 -21.18
C ALA A 36 3.93 1.78 -21.91
N HIS A 37 3.87 2.89 -21.16
CA HIS A 37 3.84 4.24 -21.74
C HIS A 37 5.11 4.56 -22.56
N GLY A 38 6.27 4.10 -22.10
CA GLY A 38 7.51 4.19 -22.88
C GLY A 38 7.44 3.45 -24.21
N ALA A 39 6.79 2.29 -24.24
CA ALA A 39 6.56 1.54 -25.48
C ALA A 39 5.62 2.29 -26.45
N VAL A 40 4.55 2.92 -25.95
CA VAL A 40 3.66 3.78 -26.74
C VAL A 40 4.47 4.91 -27.41
N GLN A 41 5.23 5.67 -26.62
CA GLN A 41 6.04 6.78 -27.13
C GLN A 41 7.08 6.33 -28.17
N ALA A 42 7.69 5.16 -27.98
CA ALA A 42 8.63 4.60 -28.95
C ALA A 42 7.93 4.30 -30.29
N ARG A 43 6.71 3.73 -30.26
CA ARG A 43 5.94 3.40 -31.46
C ARG A 43 5.40 4.65 -32.17
N GLU A 44 4.99 5.68 -31.44
CA GLU A 44 4.61 6.97 -32.02
C GLU A 44 5.79 7.59 -32.79
N ARG A 45 6.98 7.64 -32.17
CA ARG A 45 8.19 8.15 -32.85
C ARG A 45 8.56 7.35 -34.09
N ASP A 46 8.39 6.03 -34.06
CA ASP A 46 8.65 5.18 -35.22
C ASP A 46 7.64 5.40 -36.35
N LEU A 47 6.39 5.76 -36.04
CA LEU A 47 5.38 6.13 -37.02
C LEU A 47 5.71 7.48 -37.66
N ASP A 48 6.12 8.46 -36.86
CA ASP A 48 6.45 9.82 -37.31
C ASP A 48 7.69 9.88 -38.21
N ARG A 49 8.72 9.08 -37.89
CA ARG A 49 9.97 9.02 -38.68
C ARG A 49 9.79 8.43 -40.08
N ARG A 50 8.71 7.68 -40.33
CA ARG A 50 8.48 7.04 -41.63
C ARG A 50 7.94 8.07 -42.63
N ARG A 51 8.85 8.62 -43.43
CA ARG A 51 8.51 9.46 -44.59
C ARG A 51 7.97 8.59 -45.74
N PRO A 52 6.98 9.05 -46.53
CA PRO A 52 6.60 8.37 -47.76
C PRO A 52 7.79 8.34 -48.76
N PRO A 53 7.90 7.30 -49.61
CA PRO A 53 8.99 7.19 -50.58
C PRO A 53 8.91 8.27 -51.67
N ASP A 54 10.06 8.83 -52.07
CA ASP A 54 10.17 9.93 -53.04
C ASP A 54 9.95 9.50 -54.51
N ALA A 55 10.02 8.20 -54.83
CA ALA A 55 9.78 7.67 -56.17
C ALA A 55 8.74 6.53 -56.14
N ALA A 56 7.57 6.78 -56.72
CA ALA A 56 6.38 5.93 -56.55
C ALA A 56 6.19 4.96 -57.72
N THR A 57 6.70 3.74 -57.58
CA THR A 57 6.03 2.61 -58.22
C THR A 57 4.79 2.26 -57.39
N SER A 58 3.72 1.78 -58.02
CA SER A 58 2.49 1.36 -57.32
C SER A 58 2.78 0.31 -56.24
N ALA A 59 3.74 -0.59 -56.49
CA ALA A 59 4.22 -1.58 -55.54
C ALA A 59 4.90 -0.94 -54.31
N ALA A 60 5.76 0.07 -54.50
CA ALA A 60 6.41 0.77 -53.40
C ALA A 60 5.41 1.53 -52.52
N PHE A 61 4.38 2.12 -53.14
CA PHE A 61 3.29 2.78 -52.41
C PHE A 61 2.48 1.78 -51.57
N ALA A 62 2.05 0.66 -52.17
CA ALA A 62 1.30 -0.38 -51.47
C ALA A 62 2.09 -0.97 -50.30
N ALA A 63 3.39 -1.27 -50.49
CA ALA A 63 4.26 -1.74 -49.43
C ALA A 63 4.38 -0.74 -48.27
N THR A 64 4.52 0.56 -48.58
CA THR A 64 4.57 1.62 -47.57
C THR A 64 3.26 1.70 -46.78
N LEU A 65 2.11 1.62 -47.46
CA LEU A 65 0.81 1.66 -46.81
C LEU A 65 0.60 0.48 -45.85
N MET A 66 0.93 -0.73 -46.28
CA MET A 66 0.85 -1.94 -45.45
C MET A 66 1.76 -1.85 -44.23
N ALA A 67 2.99 -1.33 -44.41
CA ALA A 67 3.91 -1.10 -43.31
C ALA A 67 3.38 -0.06 -42.30
N ARG A 68 2.72 1.01 -42.77
CA ARG A 68 2.07 1.99 -41.87
C ARG A 68 0.90 1.38 -41.11
N GLN A 69 0.05 0.59 -41.77
CA GLN A 69 -1.06 -0.10 -41.11
C GLN A 69 -0.59 -1.08 -40.03
N ALA A 70 0.46 -1.85 -40.30
CA ALA A 70 1.05 -2.75 -39.32
C ALA A 70 1.60 -2.01 -38.09
N VAL A 71 2.27 -0.86 -38.29
CA VAL A 71 2.76 -0.02 -37.19
C VAL A 71 1.61 0.61 -36.40
N ALA A 72 0.56 1.10 -37.08
CA ALA A 72 -0.63 1.63 -36.41
C ALA A 72 -1.34 0.57 -35.56
N GLY A 73 -1.44 -0.68 -36.04
CA GLY A 73 -1.96 -1.80 -35.26
C GLY A 73 -1.11 -2.09 -34.01
N ALA A 74 0.22 -2.09 -34.17
CA ALA A 74 1.13 -2.27 -33.04
C ALA A 74 1.05 -1.12 -32.01
N LEU A 75 0.86 0.12 -32.47
CA LEU A 75 0.64 1.28 -31.60
C LEU A 75 -0.68 1.15 -30.83
N SER A 76 -1.77 0.76 -31.51
CA SER A 76 -3.07 0.54 -30.87
C SER A 76 -2.98 -0.53 -29.78
N ALA A 77 -2.27 -1.63 -30.03
CA ALA A 77 -2.02 -2.67 -29.03
C ALA A 77 -1.19 -2.14 -27.84
N ALA A 78 -0.17 -1.30 -28.09
CA ALA A 78 0.63 -0.69 -27.03
C ALA A 78 -0.20 0.27 -26.16
N ILE A 79 -1.10 1.06 -26.77
CA ILE A 79 -2.03 1.94 -26.04
C ILE A 79 -2.96 1.12 -25.15
N GLY A 80 -3.52 0.02 -25.67
CA GLY A 80 -4.34 -0.89 -24.88
C GLY A 80 -3.59 -1.50 -23.70
N ALA A 81 -2.33 -1.91 -23.90
CA ALA A 81 -1.49 -2.43 -22.82
C ALA A 81 -1.17 -1.37 -21.75
N ALA A 82 -0.93 -0.11 -22.15
CA ALA A 82 -0.71 0.99 -21.22
C ALA A 82 -1.96 1.28 -20.38
N ALA A 83 -3.15 1.28 -21.00
CA ALA A 83 -4.41 1.45 -20.27
C ALA A 83 -4.66 0.34 -19.24
N LEU A 84 -4.40 -0.93 -19.59
CA LEU A 84 -4.50 -2.06 -18.66
C LEU A 84 -3.48 -1.96 -17.51
N ALA A 85 -2.28 -1.46 -17.79
CA ALA A 85 -1.28 -1.23 -16.76
C ALA A 85 -1.70 -0.11 -15.79
N ASP A 86 -2.33 0.96 -16.30
CA ASP A 86 -2.88 2.04 -15.48
C ASP A 86 -4.04 1.54 -14.59
N GLU A 87 -4.93 0.69 -15.13
CA GLU A 87 -5.99 0.02 -14.35
C GLU A 87 -5.38 -0.85 -13.24
N THR A 88 -4.34 -1.63 -13.57
CA THR A 88 -3.60 -2.43 -12.59
C THR A 88 -3.00 -1.55 -11.48
N VAL A 89 -2.50 -0.35 -11.80
CA VAL A 89 -2.02 0.59 -10.78
C VAL A 89 -3.15 1.01 -9.83
N GLN A 90 -4.34 1.30 -10.35
CA GLN A 90 -5.49 1.65 -9.51
C GLN A 90 -5.89 0.49 -8.58
N ASP A 91 -5.98 -0.73 -9.11
CA ASP A 91 -6.27 -1.92 -8.30
C ASP A 91 -5.26 -2.08 -7.14
N ARG A 92 -3.96 -1.84 -7.40
CA ARG A 92 -2.94 -1.91 -6.34
C ARG A 92 -3.04 -0.79 -5.31
N LEU A 93 -3.52 0.40 -5.70
CA LEU A 93 -3.78 1.49 -4.76
C LEU A 93 -4.97 1.18 -3.86
N ASP A 94 -6.01 0.54 -4.41
CA ASP A 94 -7.16 0.08 -3.65
C ASP A 94 -6.77 -1.04 -2.67
N ASP A 95 -5.98 -2.03 -3.11
CA ASP A 95 -5.39 -3.06 -2.26
C ASP A 95 -4.60 -2.46 -1.08
N LEU A 96 -3.75 -1.46 -1.37
CA LEU A 96 -2.96 -0.76 -0.37
C LEU A 96 -3.85 -0.04 0.65
N THR A 97 -4.89 0.65 0.17
CA THR A 97 -5.85 1.34 1.03
C THR A 97 -6.58 0.35 1.93
N GLY A 98 -7.03 -0.78 1.38
CA GLY A 98 -7.64 -1.86 2.14
C GLY A 98 -6.72 -2.43 3.21
N ALA A 99 -5.44 -2.67 2.88
CA ALA A 99 -4.44 -3.15 3.83
C ALA A 99 -4.19 -2.14 4.98
N ALA A 100 -4.10 -0.86 4.65
CA ALA A 100 -3.91 0.21 5.64
C ALA A 100 -5.11 0.32 6.61
N VAL A 101 -6.35 0.23 6.10
CA VAL A 101 -7.57 0.22 6.93
C VAL A 101 -7.59 -0.98 7.88
N GLN A 102 -7.25 -2.17 7.38
CA GLN A 102 -7.18 -3.39 8.19
C GLN A 102 -6.12 -3.28 9.28
N ARG A 103 -4.92 -2.76 8.97
CA ARG A 103 -3.88 -2.49 9.97
C ARG A 103 -4.38 -1.51 11.04
N ARG A 104 -4.97 -0.38 10.63
CA ARG A 104 -5.42 0.68 11.54
C ARG A 104 -6.48 0.19 12.53
N THR A 105 -7.35 -0.72 12.10
CA THR A 105 -8.35 -1.35 12.96
C THR A 105 -7.71 -2.11 14.11
N ILE A 106 -6.67 -2.93 13.84
CA ILE A 106 -5.97 -3.69 14.89
C ILE A 106 -5.13 -2.76 15.78
N GLU A 107 -4.54 -1.71 15.21
CA GLU A 107 -3.77 -0.72 15.95
C GLU A 107 -4.64 0.01 17.00
N LYS A 108 -5.86 0.40 16.65
CA LYS A 108 -6.82 0.99 17.61
C LYS A 108 -7.16 0.05 18.77
N LEU A 109 -7.24 -1.26 18.52
CA LEU A 109 -7.48 -2.24 19.58
C LEU A 109 -6.28 -2.35 20.52
N GLN A 110 -5.05 -2.25 19.97
CA GLN A 110 -3.85 -2.20 20.80
C GLN A 110 -3.82 -0.92 21.64
N GLU A 111 -4.10 0.24 21.05
CA GLU A 111 -4.17 1.53 21.75
C GLU A 111 -5.13 1.46 22.95
N ARG A 112 -6.33 0.87 22.75
CA ARG A 112 -7.32 0.64 23.82
C ARG A 112 -6.80 -0.32 24.90
N HIS A 113 -6.21 -1.44 24.49
CA HIS A 113 -5.62 -2.42 25.43
C HIS A 113 -4.56 -1.76 26.32
N ASP A 114 -3.67 -0.97 25.72
CA ASP A 114 -2.57 -0.31 26.42
C ASP A 114 -3.09 0.77 27.37
N LEU A 115 -4.16 1.48 27.01
CA LEU A 115 -4.86 2.41 27.90
C LEU A 115 -5.48 1.70 29.10
N THR A 116 -6.25 0.62 28.88
CA THR A 116 -6.85 -0.16 29.97
C THR A 116 -5.78 -0.70 30.91
N ARG A 117 -4.67 -1.22 30.37
CA ARG A 117 -3.56 -1.72 31.18
C ARG A 117 -2.97 -0.62 32.06
N LYS A 118 -2.75 0.59 31.52
CA LYS A 118 -2.26 1.74 32.30
C LYS A 118 -3.22 2.11 33.43
N GLN A 119 -4.53 2.14 33.15
CA GLN A 119 -5.55 2.43 34.16
C GLN A 119 -5.59 1.39 35.28
N THR A 120 -5.49 0.09 34.94
CA THR A 120 -5.45 -0.98 35.94
C THR A 120 -4.21 -0.89 36.83
N VAL A 121 -3.04 -0.59 36.26
CA VAL A 121 -1.81 -0.38 37.03
C VAL A 121 -1.95 0.82 37.97
N ALA A 122 -2.40 1.97 37.46
CA ALA A 122 -2.61 3.17 38.27
C ALA A 122 -3.63 2.95 39.40
N ALA A 123 -4.72 2.21 39.14
CA ALA A 123 -5.71 1.88 40.16
C ALA A 123 -5.15 0.95 41.24
N ALA A 124 -4.31 -0.04 40.87
CA ALA A 124 -3.64 -0.92 41.82
C ALA A 124 -2.62 -0.16 42.69
N GLU A 125 -1.86 0.76 42.09
CA GLU A 125 -0.94 1.65 42.80
C GLU A 125 -1.69 2.57 43.78
N ALA A 126 -2.78 3.19 43.33
CA ALA A 126 -3.61 4.03 44.19
C ALA A 126 -4.18 3.27 45.39
N LYS A 127 -4.70 2.05 45.17
CA LYS A 127 -5.19 1.18 46.25
C LYS A 127 -4.08 0.81 47.24
N ALA A 128 -2.88 0.48 46.76
CA ALA A 128 -1.76 0.15 47.63
C ALA A 128 -1.34 1.34 48.52
N VAL A 129 -1.38 2.57 48.00
CA VAL A 129 -1.14 3.78 48.79
C VAL A 129 -2.22 3.99 49.84
N ASP A 130 -3.50 3.83 49.46
CA ASP A 130 -4.64 3.98 50.37
C ASP A 130 -4.57 2.98 51.54
N ASP A 131 -4.28 1.70 51.24
CA ASP A 131 -4.10 0.63 52.24
C ASP A 131 -2.96 0.98 53.23
N LEU A 132 -1.83 1.50 52.74
CA LEU A 132 -0.71 1.95 53.59
C LEU A 132 -1.09 3.13 54.48
N THR A 133 -1.79 4.13 53.94
CA THR A 133 -2.22 5.31 54.72
C THR A 133 -3.26 4.94 55.78
N THR A 134 -4.19 4.05 55.46
CA THR A 134 -5.21 3.54 56.39
C THR A 134 -4.57 2.75 57.54
N ALA A 135 -3.59 1.88 57.23
CA ALA A 135 -2.84 1.13 58.24
C ALA A 135 -2.00 2.05 59.15
N ALA A 136 -1.34 3.06 58.57
CA ALA A 136 -0.57 4.04 59.34
C ALA A 136 -1.45 4.90 60.25
N ALA A 137 -2.65 5.27 59.81
CA ALA A 137 -3.60 6.03 60.60
C ALA A 137 -4.17 5.22 61.78
N HIS A 138 -4.40 3.91 61.61
CA HIS A 138 -4.81 3.03 62.70
C HIS A 138 -3.70 2.89 63.76
N ASN A 139 -2.46 2.59 63.34
CA ASN A 139 -1.33 2.48 64.26
C ASN A 139 -1.04 3.74 65.07
N ARG A 140 -1.39 4.94 64.56
CA ARG A 140 -1.22 6.21 65.27
C ARG A 140 -2.30 6.46 66.32
N LYS A 141 -3.49 5.86 66.19
CA LYS A 141 -4.57 5.99 67.19
C LYS A 141 -4.40 5.07 68.40
N ASP A 142 -3.65 3.98 68.24
CA ASP A 142 -3.37 3.00 69.30
C ASP A 142 -2.12 3.35 70.14
N GLN A 143 -1.48 4.49 69.90
CA GLN A 143 -0.39 5.01 70.74
C GLN A 143 -0.93 6.13 71.66
N PRO A 144 -0.79 6.00 73.00
CA PRO A 144 -1.31 6.94 73.99
C PRO A 144 -0.60 8.29 74.02
#